data_AF-A0A017S0J4-F1
#
_entry.id   AF-A0A017S0J4-F1
#
_cell.length_a   1.000
_cell.length_b   1.000
_cell.length_c   1.000
_cell.angle_alpha   90.00
_cell.angle_beta   90.00
_cell.angle_gamma   90.00
#
_symmetry.space_group_name_H-M   'P 1'
#
loop_
_entity.id
_entity.type
_entity.pdbx_description
1 polymer ?
#
loop_
_entity_poly.entity_id
_entity_poly.type
_entity_poly.pdbx_seq_one_letter_code
_entity_poly.pdbx_strand_id
1 'polypeptide(L)'
;MKVRAAAELASIDTYREMKTTKVTPAPMQTQVEGGATLFEMPYYDKKAYLTQSSQLYLETALAGLGSVYCIGKSFRAEKSLNVFPATRRHLSEFTHVEAELDYIDFADLLDHIGQVVISVIDKVLAEKKSAAQIQLLNPGFHRPLRPFLHMRYSEAIEWPNTQGPLIPNEEGNRHTFGDDITEAAECKMTDAINCPIFLSHFSADAAAA
;
A
#
# COMPACT_ATOMS: atom_id res chain seq x y z
N MET A 1 15.96 -9.00 -7.42
CA MET A 1 15.20 -10.14 -7.97
C MET A 1 15.08 -11.31 -7.00
N LYS A 2 16.16 -11.86 -6.44
CA LYS A 2 16.09 -12.99 -5.48
C LYS A 2 15.28 -12.67 -4.20
N VAL A 3 15.59 -11.57 -3.49
CA VAL A 3 14.77 -11.12 -2.33
C VAL A 3 13.31 -10.87 -2.70
N ARG A 4 13.03 -10.27 -3.88
CA ARG A 4 11.66 -10.07 -4.39
C ARG A 4 10.92 -11.41 -4.54
N ALA A 5 11.56 -12.41 -5.16
CA ALA A 5 10.95 -13.73 -5.32
C ALA A 5 10.67 -14.39 -3.97
N ALA A 6 11.58 -14.25 -2.99
CA ALA A 6 11.36 -14.73 -1.63
C ALA A 6 10.21 -14.00 -0.93
N ALA A 7 10.09 -12.68 -1.10
CA ALA A 7 9.00 -11.89 -0.54
C ALA A 7 7.64 -12.30 -1.11
N GLU A 8 7.54 -12.54 -2.43
CA GLU A 8 6.29 -12.99 -3.05
C GLU A 8 5.87 -14.38 -2.55
N LEU A 9 6.82 -15.32 -2.44
CA LEU A 9 6.55 -16.64 -1.86
C LEU A 9 6.16 -16.54 -0.38
N ALA A 10 6.83 -15.70 0.40
CA ALA A 10 6.51 -15.44 1.79
C ALA A 10 5.10 -14.85 1.96
N SER A 11 4.65 -13.97 1.06
CA SER A 11 3.27 -13.47 1.04
C SER A 11 2.27 -14.60 0.80
N ILE A 12 2.54 -15.48 -0.16
CA ILE A 12 1.69 -16.65 -0.44
C ILE A 12 1.61 -17.57 0.78
N ASP A 13 2.74 -17.91 1.39
CA ASP A 13 2.78 -18.77 2.58
C ASP A 13 2.07 -18.11 3.77
N THR A 14 2.20 -16.80 3.94
CA THR A 14 1.52 -16.03 4.99
C THR A 14 0.00 -16.11 4.85
N TYR A 15 -0.55 -15.83 3.66
CA TYR A 15 -1.99 -15.94 3.42
C TYR A 15 -2.50 -17.38 3.52
N ARG A 16 -1.68 -18.37 3.11
CA ARG A 16 -2.02 -19.79 3.30
C ARG A 16 -2.17 -20.14 4.79
N GLU A 17 -1.25 -19.67 5.63
CA GLU A 17 -1.29 -19.88 7.09
C GLU A 17 -2.49 -19.17 7.73
N MET A 18 -2.87 -18.00 7.22
CA MET A 18 -4.07 -17.26 7.60
C MET A 18 -5.38 -17.87 7.07
N LYS A 19 -5.31 -18.97 6.31
CA LYS A 19 -6.46 -19.65 5.69
C LYS A 19 -7.25 -18.75 4.73
N THR A 20 -6.58 -17.81 4.08
CA THR A 20 -7.16 -16.93 3.07
C THR A 20 -7.09 -17.61 1.70
N THR A 21 -8.19 -17.58 0.94
CA THR A 21 -8.27 -18.26 -0.36
C THR A 21 -7.66 -17.41 -1.46
N LYS A 22 -6.71 -17.96 -2.23
CA LYS A 22 -6.16 -17.27 -3.40
C LYS A 22 -7.18 -17.24 -4.54
N VAL A 23 -7.43 -16.06 -5.11
CA VAL A 23 -8.25 -15.88 -6.31
C VAL A 23 -7.44 -15.23 -7.43
N THR A 24 -7.95 -15.27 -8.67
CA THR A 24 -7.32 -14.68 -9.85
C THR A 24 -8.36 -13.85 -10.62
N PRO A 25 -8.45 -12.55 -10.33
CA PRO A 25 -9.39 -11.63 -10.99
C PRO A 25 -9.11 -11.52 -12.49
N ALA A 26 -10.18 -11.33 -13.28
CA ALA A 26 -10.09 -11.08 -14.70
C ALA A 26 -9.90 -9.57 -14.99
N PRO A 27 -9.42 -9.18 -16.19
CA PRO A 27 -9.38 -7.78 -16.62
C PRO A 27 -10.77 -7.13 -16.49
N MET A 28 -10.81 -5.88 -16.02
CA MET A 28 -12.05 -5.20 -15.67
C MET A 28 -12.52 -4.24 -16.77
N GLN A 29 -13.84 -4.01 -16.81
CA GLN A 29 -14.44 -2.91 -17.57
C GLN A 29 -14.81 -1.71 -16.68
N THR A 30 -14.56 -1.82 -15.37
CA THR A 30 -14.96 -0.84 -14.36
C THR A 30 -13.73 -0.16 -13.75
N GLN A 31 -13.92 1.09 -13.36
CA GLN A 31 -12.94 1.92 -12.64
C GLN A 31 -12.99 1.59 -11.14
N VAL A 32 -11.83 1.59 -10.48
CA VAL A 32 -11.73 1.32 -9.03
C VAL A 32 -11.14 2.52 -8.28
N GLU A 33 -10.07 3.14 -8.78
CA GLU A 33 -9.38 4.24 -8.10
C GLU A 33 -9.35 5.53 -8.95
N GLY A 34 -10.45 6.29 -8.96
CA GLY A 34 -10.51 7.59 -9.63
C GLY A 34 -10.36 7.56 -11.17
N GLY A 35 -11.00 8.50 -11.87
CA GLY A 35 -11.14 8.44 -13.34
C GLY A 35 -9.90 8.91 -14.10
N ALA A 36 -8.92 9.45 -13.39
CA ALA A 36 -7.82 10.19 -14.00
C ALA A 36 -6.63 9.32 -14.42
N THR A 37 -6.52 8.08 -13.96
CA THR A 37 -5.31 7.23 -14.11
C THR A 37 -5.60 5.86 -14.75
N LEU A 38 -6.58 5.75 -15.65
CA LEU A 38 -6.87 4.52 -16.38
C LEU A 38 -6.09 4.41 -17.69
N PHE A 39 -5.52 3.23 -17.96
CA PHE A 39 -5.09 2.86 -19.32
C PHE A 39 -6.25 2.24 -20.09
N GLU A 40 -6.72 2.94 -21.12
CA GLU A 40 -7.73 2.42 -22.06
C GLU A 40 -7.09 1.52 -23.12
N MET A 41 -7.73 0.38 -23.41
CA MET A 41 -7.35 -0.51 -24.51
C MET A 41 -8.55 -0.92 -25.36
N PRO A 42 -8.39 -1.09 -26.69
CA PRO A 42 -9.42 -1.70 -27.52
C PRO A 42 -9.56 -3.19 -27.17
N TYR A 43 -10.78 -3.65 -26.93
CA TYR A 43 -11.13 -5.04 -26.63
C TYR A 43 -12.26 -5.48 -27.54
N TYR A 44 -11.89 -6.01 -28.71
CA TYR A 44 -12.80 -6.29 -29.83
C TYR A 44 -13.55 -5.03 -30.29
N ASP A 45 -14.88 -5.07 -30.28
CA ASP A 45 -15.78 -3.97 -30.60
C ASP A 45 -16.06 -3.05 -29.40
N LYS A 46 -15.41 -3.30 -28.26
CA LYS A 46 -15.61 -2.57 -27.00
C LYS A 46 -14.31 -1.93 -26.52
N LYS A 47 -14.47 -0.99 -25.58
CA LYS A 47 -13.36 -0.47 -24.78
C LYS A 47 -13.22 -1.29 -23.50
N ALA A 48 -11.99 -1.52 -23.07
CA ALA A 48 -11.67 -2.08 -21.77
C ALA A 48 -10.57 -1.24 -21.12
N TYR A 49 -10.38 -1.44 -19.82
CA TYR A 49 -9.36 -0.73 -19.06
C TYR A 49 -8.44 -1.73 -18.37
N LEU A 50 -7.17 -1.39 -18.24
CA LEU A 50 -6.28 -2.14 -17.37
C LEU A 50 -6.66 -1.87 -15.92
N THR A 51 -6.70 -2.93 -15.10
CA THR A 51 -7.14 -2.83 -13.70
C THR A 51 -6.16 -1.98 -12.88
N GLN A 52 -6.70 -1.06 -12.08
CA GLN A 52 -5.94 -0.33 -11.05
C GLN A 52 -5.85 -1.15 -9.76
N SER A 53 -6.91 -1.88 -9.44
CA SER A 53 -7.06 -2.69 -8.24
C SER A 53 -8.08 -3.79 -8.48
N SER A 54 -7.88 -4.93 -7.81
CA SER A 54 -8.79 -6.06 -7.82
C SER A 54 -9.89 -6.00 -6.76
N GLN A 55 -9.89 -4.97 -5.91
CA GLN A 55 -10.70 -4.89 -4.69
C GLN A 55 -12.18 -5.25 -4.91
N LEU A 56 -12.85 -4.62 -5.87
CA LEU A 56 -14.27 -4.88 -6.14
C LEU A 56 -14.56 -6.34 -6.53
N TYR A 57 -13.61 -7.03 -7.17
CA TYR A 57 -13.77 -8.46 -7.48
C TYR A 57 -13.55 -9.31 -6.23
N LEU A 58 -12.60 -8.94 -5.36
CA LEU A 58 -12.36 -9.63 -4.10
C LEU A 58 -13.59 -9.52 -3.17
N GLU A 59 -14.22 -8.34 -3.10
CA GLU A 59 -15.46 -8.11 -2.34
C GLU A 59 -16.58 -9.08 -2.75
N THR A 60 -16.76 -9.32 -4.05
CA THR A 60 -17.78 -10.27 -4.54
C THR A 60 -17.46 -11.73 -4.21
N ALA A 61 -16.18 -12.06 -4.01
CA ALA A 61 -15.73 -13.41 -3.72
C ALA A 61 -15.95 -13.81 -2.25
N LEU A 62 -16.06 -12.84 -1.34
CA LEU A 62 -16.27 -13.06 0.09
C LEU A 62 -17.46 -14.00 0.37
N ALA A 63 -18.60 -13.73 -0.28
CA ALA A 63 -19.84 -14.47 -0.04
C ALA A 63 -19.74 -15.99 -0.34
N GLY A 64 -18.81 -16.40 -1.21
CA GLY A 64 -18.62 -17.80 -1.59
C GLY A 64 -17.36 -18.45 -1.01
N LEU A 65 -16.32 -17.66 -0.75
CA LEU A 65 -14.98 -18.17 -0.43
C LEU A 65 -14.47 -17.74 0.96
N GLY A 66 -15.21 -16.87 1.67
CA GLY A 66 -14.73 -16.19 2.87
C GLY A 66 -13.60 -15.23 2.53
N SER A 67 -12.65 -15.03 3.45
CA SER A 67 -11.49 -14.15 3.21
C SER A 67 -10.66 -14.61 1.99
N VAL A 68 -10.37 -13.68 1.08
CA VAL A 68 -9.66 -13.93 -0.17
C VAL A 68 -8.46 -13.01 -0.35
N TYR A 69 -7.50 -13.43 -1.17
CA TYR A 69 -6.39 -12.58 -1.59
C TYR A 69 -6.00 -12.84 -3.04
N CYS A 70 -5.33 -11.88 -3.68
CA CYS A 70 -4.68 -12.06 -4.96
C CYS A 70 -3.31 -11.40 -5.00
N ILE A 71 -2.46 -11.90 -5.90
CA ILE A 71 -1.19 -11.26 -6.26
C ILE A 71 -1.23 -11.11 -7.77
N GLY A 72 -1.43 -9.87 -8.24
CA GLY A 72 -1.73 -9.55 -9.63
C GLY A 72 -0.94 -8.35 -10.13
N LYS A 73 -1.22 -7.94 -11.36
CA LYS A 73 -0.70 -6.70 -11.93
C LYS A 73 -1.75 -5.62 -11.85
N SER A 74 -1.34 -4.47 -11.34
CA SER A 74 -2.12 -3.23 -11.34
C SER A 74 -1.43 -2.19 -12.20
N PHE A 75 -2.24 -1.33 -12.81
CA PHE A 75 -1.79 -0.32 -13.75
C PHE A 75 -2.36 1.05 -13.40
N ARG A 76 -1.51 2.06 -13.35
CA ARG A 76 -1.92 3.45 -13.10
C ARG A 76 -1.30 4.38 -14.15
N ALA A 77 -2.15 5.05 -14.91
CA ALA A 77 -1.76 6.03 -15.93
C ALA A 77 -1.40 7.39 -15.30
N GLU A 78 -0.43 7.39 -14.40
CA GLU A 78 0.01 8.60 -13.70
C GLU A 78 0.85 9.49 -14.62
N LYS A 79 0.32 10.69 -14.91
CA LYS A 79 1.02 11.67 -15.77
C LYS A 79 2.30 12.22 -15.13
N SER A 80 2.40 12.20 -13.80
CA SER A 80 3.57 12.64 -13.04
C SER A 80 4.84 11.85 -13.35
N LEU A 81 4.72 10.62 -13.90
CA LEU A 81 5.86 9.85 -14.41
C LEU A 81 6.49 10.46 -15.68
N ASN A 82 5.74 11.29 -16.41
CA ASN A 82 6.18 11.91 -17.67
C ASN A 82 6.74 13.33 -17.50
N VAL A 83 6.86 13.82 -16.27
CA VAL A 83 7.38 15.17 -15.95
C VAL A 83 8.56 15.03 -15.00
N PHE A 84 9.65 15.78 -15.24
CA PHE A 84 10.84 15.71 -14.40
C PHE A 84 10.78 16.73 -13.25
N PRO A 85 11.11 16.33 -12.00
CA PRO A 85 11.50 15.00 -11.58
C PRO A 85 10.31 14.04 -11.45
N ALA A 86 10.40 12.87 -12.06
CA ALA A 86 9.43 11.80 -11.86
C ALA A 86 9.54 11.31 -10.41
N THR A 87 8.41 10.90 -9.84
CA THR A 87 8.37 10.37 -8.47
C THR A 87 9.26 9.11 -8.35
N ARG A 88 9.81 8.85 -7.16
CA ARG A 88 10.68 7.68 -6.92
C ARG A 88 9.93 6.41 -6.50
N ARG A 89 8.62 6.53 -6.28
CA ARG A 89 7.78 5.48 -5.69
C ARG A 89 6.69 4.96 -6.65
N HIS A 90 6.30 5.73 -7.66
CA HIS A 90 5.22 5.35 -8.55
C HIS A 90 5.72 4.56 -9.77
N LEU A 91 4.91 3.62 -10.22
CA LEU A 91 5.13 2.79 -11.40
C LEU A 91 3.82 2.70 -12.19
N SER A 92 3.89 2.75 -13.51
CA SER A 92 2.70 2.55 -14.36
C SER A 92 2.19 1.10 -14.36
N GLU A 93 3.05 0.15 -13.99
CA GLU A 93 2.72 -1.25 -13.75
C GLU A 93 3.44 -1.72 -12.48
N PHE A 94 2.69 -2.33 -11.55
CA PHE A 94 3.26 -2.91 -10.35
C PHE A 94 2.60 -4.25 -9.98
N THR A 95 3.32 -5.06 -9.21
CA THR A 95 2.76 -6.29 -8.63
C THR A 95 2.01 -5.89 -7.36
N HIS A 96 0.69 -6.05 -7.39
CA HIS A 96 -0.20 -5.66 -6.30
C HIS A 96 -0.60 -6.90 -5.49
N VAL A 97 -0.41 -6.83 -4.18
CA VAL A 97 -0.88 -7.84 -3.23
C VAL A 97 -2.11 -7.26 -2.54
N GLU A 98 -3.26 -7.87 -2.79
CA GLU A 98 -4.56 -7.37 -2.32
C GLU A 98 -5.25 -8.50 -1.55
N ALA A 99 -5.95 -8.15 -0.48
CA ALA A 99 -6.75 -9.09 0.30
C ALA A 99 -8.02 -8.41 0.78
N GLU A 100 -9.11 -9.19 0.79
CA GLU A 100 -10.40 -8.79 1.32
C GLU A 100 -10.81 -9.81 2.37
N LEU A 101 -11.24 -9.35 3.54
CA LEU A 101 -11.49 -10.19 4.70
C LEU A 101 -12.97 -10.19 5.07
N ASP A 102 -13.49 -11.38 5.38
CA ASP A 102 -14.88 -11.56 5.77
C ASP A 102 -15.06 -11.38 7.29
N TYR A 103 -16.17 -10.76 7.71
CA TYR A 103 -16.53 -10.50 9.12
C TYR A 103 -15.44 -9.83 9.98
N ILE A 104 -14.90 -8.69 9.54
CA ILE A 104 -13.91 -7.91 10.29
C ILE A 104 -14.42 -6.51 10.64
N ASP A 105 -13.80 -5.89 11.64
CA ASP A 105 -13.87 -4.45 11.86
C ASP A 105 -12.57 -3.71 11.49
N PHE A 106 -12.51 -2.41 11.77
CA PHE A 106 -11.33 -1.61 11.44
C PHE A 106 -10.09 -1.99 12.26
N ALA A 107 -10.25 -2.42 13.51
CA ALA A 107 -9.12 -2.85 14.33
C ALA A 107 -8.56 -4.18 13.83
N ASP A 108 -9.43 -5.11 13.42
CA ASP A 108 -9.05 -6.37 12.79
C ASP A 108 -8.26 -6.13 11.49
N LEU A 109 -8.68 -5.16 10.66
CA LEU A 109 -7.96 -4.77 9.45
C LEU A 109 -6.52 -4.31 9.76
N LEU A 110 -6.34 -3.43 10.74
CA LEU A 110 -5.02 -2.93 11.12
C LEU A 110 -4.13 -4.05 11.69
N ASP A 111 -4.70 -4.93 12.53
CA ASP A 111 -3.97 -6.09 13.05
C ASP A 111 -3.52 -7.01 11.91
N HIS A 112 -4.41 -7.29 10.95
CA HIS A 112 -4.13 -8.10 9.79
C HIS A 112 -2.98 -7.52 8.95
N ILE A 113 -3.04 -6.24 8.58
CA ILE A 113 -1.98 -5.59 7.80
C ILE A 113 -0.64 -5.71 8.53
N GLY A 114 -0.62 -5.43 9.84
CA GLY A 114 0.59 -5.52 10.65
C GLY A 114 1.14 -6.94 10.72
N GLN A 115 0.25 -7.93 10.87
CA GLN A 115 0.62 -9.34 10.90
C GLN A 115 1.17 -9.81 9.56
N VAL A 116 0.59 -9.40 8.43
CA VAL A 116 1.08 -9.75 7.08
C VAL A 116 2.49 -9.20 6.88
N VAL A 117 2.71 -7.91 7.13
CA VAL A 117 4.02 -7.25 6.96
C VAL A 117 5.09 -7.98 7.77
N ILE A 118 4.81 -8.25 9.04
CA ILE A 118 5.75 -8.90 9.93
C ILE A 118 6.02 -10.35 9.54
N SER A 119 4.97 -11.11 9.22
CA SER A 119 5.10 -12.52 8.83
C SER A 119 5.93 -12.68 7.55
N VAL A 120 5.73 -11.79 6.57
CA VAL A 120 6.51 -11.77 5.33
C VAL A 120 7.97 -11.46 5.61
N ILE A 121 8.26 -10.44 6.41
CA ILE A 121 9.64 -10.09 6.79
C ILE A 121 10.30 -11.27 7.51
N ASP A 122 9.62 -11.89 8.48
CA ASP A 122 10.14 -13.04 9.22
C ASP A 122 10.50 -14.22 8.31
N LYS A 123 9.61 -14.57 7.38
CA LYS A 123 9.85 -15.66 6.42
C LYS A 123 11.00 -15.33 5.48
N VAL A 124 11.11 -14.08 5.01
CA VAL A 124 12.22 -13.63 4.16
C VAL A 124 13.56 -13.68 4.91
N LEU A 125 13.59 -13.26 6.18
CA LEU A 125 14.79 -13.30 7.02
C LEU A 125 15.16 -14.72 7.48
N ALA A 126 14.20 -15.63 7.57
CA ALA A 126 14.46 -17.04 7.88
C ALA A 126 15.16 -17.78 6.73
N GLU A 127 15.01 -17.32 5.48
CA GLU A 127 15.67 -17.89 4.32
C GLU A 127 17.10 -17.36 4.18
N LYS A 128 18.09 -18.24 4.34
CA LYS A 128 19.52 -17.87 4.41
C LYS A 128 20.01 -17.02 3.23
N LYS A 129 19.57 -17.31 2.00
CA LYS A 129 20.05 -16.57 0.81
C LYS A 129 19.48 -15.15 0.81
N SER A 130 18.21 -14.99 1.13
CA SER A 130 17.52 -13.70 1.18
C SER A 130 18.03 -12.85 2.33
N ALA A 131 18.22 -13.44 3.51
CA ALA A 131 18.84 -12.76 4.66
C ALA A 131 20.25 -12.25 4.33
N ALA A 132 21.10 -13.08 3.71
CA ALA A 132 22.45 -12.66 3.29
C ALA A 132 22.42 -11.50 2.27
N GLN A 133 21.44 -11.51 1.36
CA GLN A 133 21.27 -10.41 0.40
C GLN A 133 20.77 -9.12 1.04
N ILE A 134 19.84 -9.22 2.01
CA ILE A 134 19.38 -8.06 2.77
C ILE A 134 20.55 -7.46 3.55
N GLN A 135 21.34 -8.28 4.26
CA GLN A 135 22.51 -7.82 4.99
C GLN A 135 23.55 -7.12 4.09
N LEU A 136 23.73 -7.61 2.85
CA LEU A 136 24.65 -7.01 1.89
C LEU A 136 24.15 -5.64 1.36
N LEU A 137 22.85 -5.53 1.07
CA LEU A 137 22.27 -4.34 0.43
C LEU A 137 21.78 -3.29 1.42
N ASN A 138 21.41 -3.72 2.62
CA ASN A 138 20.91 -2.88 3.70
C ASN A 138 21.41 -3.44 5.06
N PRO A 139 22.70 -3.24 5.40
CA PRO A 139 23.30 -3.81 6.60
C PRO A 139 22.72 -3.30 7.93
N GLY A 140 22.06 -2.14 7.90
CA GLY A 140 21.34 -1.56 9.04
C GLY A 140 19.86 -1.94 9.09
N PHE A 141 19.41 -2.90 8.27
CA PHE A 141 18.03 -3.35 8.30
C PHE A 141 17.73 -4.02 9.64
N HIS A 142 16.75 -3.47 10.35
CA HIS A 142 16.17 -4.07 11.55
C HIS A 142 14.72 -4.40 11.28
N ARG A 143 14.32 -5.63 11.61
CA ARG A 143 12.92 -6.04 11.56
C ARG A 143 12.11 -5.12 12.50
N PRO A 144 11.00 -4.52 12.05
CA PRO A 144 10.18 -3.69 12.91
C PRO A 144 9.54 -4.51 14.04
N LEU A 145 9.26 -3.84 15.16
CA LEU A 145 8.57 -4.44 16.30
C LEU A 145 7.08 -4.12 16.24
N ARG A 146 6.26 -5.02 16.79
CA ARG A 146 4.84 -4.77 17.05
C ARG A 146 4.65 -4.33 18.51
N PRO A 147 3.60 -3.54 18.83
CA PRO A 147 2.62 -2.97 17.90
C PRO A 147 3.21 -1.83 17.04
N PHE A 148 2.65 -1.60 15.86
CA PHE A 148 2.94 -0.41 15.07
C PHE A 148 2.30 0.81 15.72
N LEU A 149 2.81 2.01 15.44
CA LEU A 149 2.23 3.23 15.98
C LEU A 149 0.89 3.50 15.30
N HIS A 150 -0.17 3.77 16.05
CA HIS A 150 -1.44 4.23 15.49
C HIS A 150 -1.46 5.76 15.57
N MET A 151 -1.71 6.41 14.44
CA MET A 151 -1.82 7.86 14.36
C MET A 151 -3.06 8.23 13.56
N ARG A 152 -3.88 9.15 14.07
CA ARG A 152 -5.01 9.69 13.31
C ARG A 152 -4.52 10.77 12.36
N TYR A 153 -5.22 10.93 11.24
CA TYR A 153 -4.99 12.01 10.28
C TYR A 153 -4.93 13.39 10.96
N SER A 154 -5.81 13.66 11.93
CA SER A 154 -5.80 14.91 12.68
C SER A 154 -4.49 15.17 13.44
N GLU A 155 -3.84 14.11 13.93
CA GLU A 155 -2.54 14.23 14.62
C GLU A 155 -1.41 14.38 13.60
N ALA A 156 -1.48 13.64 12.49
CA ALA A 156 -0.49 13.70 11.43
C ALA A 156 -0.46 15.03 10.69
N ILE A 157 -1.63 15.68 10.47
CA ILE A 157 -1.70 16.97 9.80
C ILE A 157 -1.20 18.11 10.69
N GLU A 158 -1.28 17.94 12.02
CA GLU A 158 -0.69 18.86 12.99
C GLU A 158 0.82 18.63 13.17
N TRP A 159 1.32 17.41 12.97
CA TRP A 159 2.73 17.07 13.19
C TRP A 159 3.72 18.02 12.47
N PRO A 160 3.56 18.35 11.16
CA PRO A 160 4.38 19.34 10.46
C PRO A 160 4.44 20.71 11.15
N ASN A 161 3.31 21.13 11.73
CA ASN A 161 3.17 22.43 12.41
C ASN A 161 3.92 22.50 13.74
N THR A 162 4.25 21.34 14.33
CA THR A 162 4.97 21.23 15.61
C THR A 162 6.50 21.15 15.44
N GLN A 163 7.01 21.02 14.22
CA GLN A 163 8.44 20.89 13.95
C GLN A 163 9.16 22.25 13.99
N GLY A 164 10.44 22.23 14.38
CA GLY A 164 11.35 23.38 14.30
C GLY A 164 12.48 23.12 13.30
N PRO A 165 12.51 23.76 12.11
CA PRO A 165 11.55 24.73 11.57
C PRO A 165 10.24 24.11 11.06
N LEU A 166 9.20 24.94 10.93
CA LEU A 166 7.90 24.58 10.37
C LEU A 166 8.07 23.93 8.99
N ILE A 167 7.34 22.84 8.75
CA ILE A 167 7.20 22.25 7.41
C ILE A 167 5.89 22.82 6.82
N PRO A 168 5.96 23.67 5.78
CA PRO A 168 4.77 24.25 5.17
C PRO A 168 4.09 23.25 4.21
N ASN A 169 2.80 23.49 3.96
CA ASN A 169 2.05 22.79 2.92
C ASN A 169 2.45 23.29 1.51
N GLU A 170 1.80 22.78 0.46
CA GLU A 170 2.12 23.13 -0.94
C GLU A 170 1.98 24.63 -1.25
N GLU A 171 1.11 25.33 -0.52
CA GLU A 171 0.89 26.78 -0.66
C GLU A 171 1.89 27.63 0.15
N GLY A 172 2.80 27.00 0.89
CA GLY A 172 3.73 27.70 1.78
C GLY A 172 3.14 28.08 3.14
N ASN A 173 1.94 27.60 3.47
CA ASN A 173 1.21 27.90 4.70
C ASN A 173 1.35 26.79 5.74
N ARG A 174 0.81 27.02 6.94
CA ARG A 174 0.63 25.95 7.94
C ARG A 174 -0.38 24.94 7.42
N HIS A 175 -0.15 23.67 7.73
CA HIS A 175 -1.11 22.61 7.41
C HIS A 175 -2.42 22.82 8.18
N THR A 176 -3.54 22.69 7.49
CA THR A 176 -4.88 22.75 8.08
C THR A 176 -5.63 21.43 7.91
N PHE A 177 -6.63 21.19 8.76
CA PHE A 177 -7.47 19.99 8.63
C PHE A 177 -8.23 20.04 7.28
N GLY A 178 -8.10 18.98 6.49
CA GLY A 178 -8.59 18.91 5.11
C GLY A 178 -7.47 18.95 4.07
N ASP A 179 -6.28 19.44 4.44
CA ASP A 179 -5.10 19.42 3.56
C ASP A 179 -4.62 17.98 3.34
N ASP A 180 -4.07 17.72 2.16
CA ASP A 180 -3.35 16.48 1.89
C ASP A 180 -1.97 16.46 2.58
N ILE A 181 -1.52 15.26 2.95
CA ILE A 181 -0.19 15.04 3.52
C ILE A 181 0.76 14.72 2.38
N THR A 182 1.48 15.73 1.91
CA THR A 182 2.46 15.56 0.83
C THR A 182 3.51 14.49 1.15
N GLU A 183 4.06 13.84 0.11
CA GLU A 183 5.13 12.83 0.25
C GLU A 183 6.30 13.34 1.11
N ALA A 184 6.68 14.61 0.94
CA ALA A 184 7.78 15.20 1.69
C ALA A 184 7.47 15.33 3.19
N ALA A 185 6.23 15.67 3.55
CA ALA A 185 5.80 15.75 4.94
C ALA A 185 5.68 14.34 5.56
N GLU A 186 5.09 13.38 4.83
CA GLU A 186 4.98 11.98 5.23
C GLU A 186 6.36 11.36 5.50
N CYS A 187 7.32 11.55 4.59
CA CYS A 187 8.69 11.05 4.75
C CYS A 187 9.34 11.62 6.01
N LYS A 188 9.31 12.94 6.20
CA LYS A 188 9.92 13.58 7.37
C LYS A 188 9.30 13.10 8.68
N MET A 189 7.98 12.95 8.72
CA MET A 189 7.26 12.43 9.88
C MET A 189 7.69 11.00 10.20
N THR A 190 7.68 10.14 9.18
CA THR A 190 8.05 8.72 9.34
C THR A 190 9.51 8.55 9.73
N ASP A 191 10.42 9.33 9.13
CA ASP A 191 11.86 9.32 9.44
C ASP A 191 12.14 9.79 10.88
N ALA A 192 11.43 10.82 11.35
CA ALA A 192 11.59 11.37 12.70
C ALA A 192 11.04 10.42 13.79
N ILE A 193 9.90 9.79 13.52
CA ILE A 193 9.27 8.83 14.44
C ILE A 193 10.01 7.48 14.42
N ASN A 194 10.57 7.12 13.27
CA ASN A 194 11.43 5.95 13.06
C ASN A 194 10.77 4.61 13.44
N CYS A 195 9.48 4.45 13.14
CA CYS A 195 8.77 3.18 13.21
C CYS A 195 7.62 3.12 12.18
N PRO A 196 7.11 1.93 11.84
CA PRO A 196 5.91 1.83 11.01
C PRO A 196 4.69 2.45 11.70
N ILE A 197 3.91 3.21 10.94
CA ILE A 197 2.75 3.97 11.43
C ILE A 197 1.50 3.52 10.64
N PHE A 198 0.45 3.16 11.36
CA PHE A 198 -0.91 3.10 10.82
C PHE A 198 -1.51 4.49 10.89
N LEU A 199 -1.40 5.22 9.78
CA LEU A 199 -2.08 6.48 9.59
C LEU A 199 -3.53 6.21 9.15
N SER A 200 -4.50 6.74 9.90
CA SER A 200 -5.92 6.36 9.73
C SER A 200 -6.89 7.52 9.93
N HIS A 201 -8.17 7.30 9.61
CA HIS A 201 -9.26 8.28 9.81
C HIS A 201 -9.05 9.59 9.06
N PHE A 202 -8.66 9.51 7.78
CA PHE A 202 -8.61 10.64 6.87
C PHE A 202 -9.99 11.31 6.76
N SER A 203 -10.00 12.62 6.48
CA SER A 203 -11.25 13.32 6.14
C SER A 203 -11.81 12.75 4.83
N ALA A 204 -13.13 12.86 4.63
CA ALA A 204 -13.75 12.41 3.38
C ALA A 204 -13.15 13.09 2.15
N ASP A 205 -12.82 14.39 2.27
CA ASP A 205 -12.21 15.17 1.20
C ASP A 205 -10.77 14.72 0.91
N ALA A 206 -9.98 14.38 1.94
CA ALA A 206 -8.62 13.87 1.77
C ALA A 206 -8.57 12.41 1.30
N ALA A 207 -9.61 11.62 1.57
CA ALA A 207 -9.70 10.22 1.14
C ALA A 207 -10.12 10.06 -0.34
N ALA A 208 -10.61 11.12 -0.98
CA ALA A 208 -11.09 11.12 -2.35
C ALA A 208 -10.06 11.62 -3.39
N ALA A 209 -8.90 12.09 -2.92
CA ALA A 209 -7.77 12.57 -3.74
C ALA A 209 -6.86 11.41 -4.16
#